data_AF-A0A950GEM2-F1
#
_entry.id   AF-A0A950GEM2-F1
#
_cell.length_a   1.000
_cell.length_b   1.000
_cell.length_c   1.000
_cell.angle_alpha   90.00
_cell.angle_beta   90.00
_cell.angle_gamma   90.00
#
_symmetry.space_group_name_H-M   'P 1'
#
loop_
_entity.id
_entity.type
_entity.pdbx_description
1 polymer ?
#
loop_
_entity_poly.entity_id
_entity_poly.type
_entity_poly.pdbx_seq_one_letter_code
_entity_poly.pdbx_strand_id
1 'polypeptide(L)'
;MPENETPSAEEVFAELRSRAEALERQLEAVRQETESRLIRSEMKAEAIRAGMIDLDGLKLLDLSGMKLNDRGEVDCAAALMDRLKREKPWLFGGNSSSSTSSLPPPKPPRQKTAMEMTEAEYRAARAELLKRRF
;
A
#
# COMPACT_ATOMS: atom_id res chain seq x y z
N MET A 1 67.73 4.25 21.13
CA MET A 1 67.00 3.88 19.90
C MET A 1 66.14 2.69 20.27
N PRO A 2 64.80 2.77 20.30
CA PRO A 2 63.99 1.58 20.55
C PRO A 2 64.12 0.66 19.32
N GLU A 3 64.46 -0.60 19.56
CA GLU A 3 64.52 -1.65 18.56
C GLU A 3 63.10 -1.87 18.02
N ASN A 4 62.89 -1.62 16.73
CA ASN A 4 61.64 -1.88 16.06
C ASN A 4 61.59 -3.38 15.78
N GLU A 5 61.13 -4.16 16.77
CA GLU A 5 60.87 -5.59 16.61
C GLU A 5 59.86 -5.75 15.46
N THR A 6 60.32 -6.33 14.36
CA THR A 6 59.43 -6.66 13.25
C THR A 6 58.58 -7.85 13.68
N PRO A 7 57.24 -7.75 13.65
CA PRO A 7 56.38 -8.84 14.09
C PRO A 7 56.69 -10.09 13.27
N SER A 8 56.73 -11.24 13.94
CA SER A 8 57.04 -12.50 13.29
C SER A 8 55.97 -12.82 12.24
N ALA A 9 56.33 -13.58 11.20
CA ALA A 9 55.36 -13.98 10.18
C ALA A 9 54.12 -14.67 10.80
N GLU A 10 54.31 -15.43 11.88
CA GLU A 10 53.24 -16.10 12.62
C GLU A 10 52.29 -15.12 13.32
N GLU A 11 52.81 -14.04 13.90
CA GLU A 11 52.01 -12.97 14.52
C GLU A 11 51.17 -12.23 13.47
N VAL A 12 51.76 -11.93 12.32
CA VAL A 12 51.05 -11.30 11.20
C VAL A 12 49.93 -12.21 10.68
N PHE A 13 50.19 -13.52 10.53
CA PHE A 13 49.14 -14.46 10.12
C PHE A 13 48.04 -14.62 11.17
N ALA A 14 48.38 -14.62 12.47
CA ALA A 14 47.41 -14.70 13.56
C ALA A 14 46.53 -13.45 13.62
N GLU A 15 47.11 -12.25 13.45
CA GLU A 15 46.37 -10.99 13.39
C GLU A 15 45.42 -10.96 12.18
N LEU A 16 45.89 -11.39 11.00
CA LEU A 16 45.07 -11.46 9.79
C LEU A 16 43.89 -12.42 9.96
N ARG A 17 44.08 -13.59 10.59
CA ARG A 17 42.98 -14.53 10.86
C ARG A 17 41.98 -13.96 11.85
N SER A 18 42.44 -13.39 12.96
CA SER A 18 41.59 -12.74 13.95
C SER A 18 40.74 -11.63 13.33
N ARG A 19 41.36 -10.82 12.46
CA ARG A 19 40.68 -9.76 11.73
C ARG A 19 39.67 -10.30 10.70
N ALA A 20 40.00 -11.38 9.99
CA ALA A 20 39.08 -12.03 9.07
C ALA A 20 37.85 -12.58 9.79
N GLU A 21 38.04 -13.29 10.90
CA GLU A 21 36.92 -13.81 11.72
C GLU A 21 36.06 -12.68 12.29
N ALA A 22 36.67 -11.58 12.75
CA ALA A 22 35.93 -10.42 13.23
C ALA A 22 35.09 -9.78 12.12
N LEU A 23 35.64 -9.65 10.91
CA LEU A 23 34.93 -9.13 9.75
C LEU A 23 33.80 -10.06 9.31
N GLU A 24 34.01 -11.39 9.33
CA GLU A 24 32.97 -12.37 9.01
C GLU A 24 31.79 -12.28 9.98
N ARG A 25 32.05 -12.18 11.29
CA ARG A 25 31.00 -11.99 12.30
C ARG A 25 30.25 -10.67 12.11
N GLN A 26 30.96 -9.59 11.78
CA GLN A 26 30.34 -8.30 11.50
C GLN A 26 29.48 -8.35 10.24
N LEU A 27 29.98 -8.98 9.17
CA LEU A 27 29.22 -9.16 7.93
C LEU A 27 27.96 -9.97 8.18
N GLU A 28 28.04 -11.05 8.95
CA GLU A 28 26.89 -11.88 9.27
C GLU A 28 25.85 -11.13 10.11
N ALA A 29 26.29 -10.38 11.12
CA ALA A 29 25.39 -9.54 11.92
C ALA A 29 24.68 -8.47 11.08
N VAL A 30 25.41 -7.79 10.19
CA VAL A 30 24.84 -6.80 9.28
C VAL A 30 23.86 -7.46 8.30
N ARG A 31 24.21 -8.62 7.74
CA ARG A 31 23.33 -9.38 6.84
C ARG A 31 22.00 -9.71 7.52
N GLN A 32 22.04 -10.33 8.70
CA GLN A 32 20.84 -10.69 9.46
C GLN A 32 19.97 -9.47 9.81
N GLU A 33 20.61 -8.35 10.18
CA GLU A 33 19.89 -7.12 10.46
C GLU A 33 19.22 -6.55 9.19
N THR A 34 19.95 -6.51 8.08
CA THR A 34 19.42 -6.00 6.80
C THR A 34 18.28 -6.87 6.28
N GLU A 35 18.42 -8.19 6.33
CA GLU A 35 17.39 -9.14 5.94
C GLU A 35 16.13 -8.96 6.79
N SER A 36 16.28 -8.88 8.12
CA SER A 36 15.17 -8.62 9.02
C SER A 36 14.45 -7.31 8.73
N ARG A 37 15.19 -6.24 8.40
CA ARG A 37 14.62 -4.93 8.05
C ARG A 37 13.91 -4.97 6.69
N LEU A 38 14.48 -5.70 5.73
CA LEU A 38 13.92 -5.84 4.39
C LEU A 38 12.61 -6.65 4.44
N ILE A 39 12.59 -7.79 5.13
CA ILE A 39 11.38 -8.59 5.36
C ILE A 39 10.26 -7.72 5.97
N ARG A 40 10.56 -6.94 7.01
CA ARG A 40 9.55 -6.04 7.61
C ARG A 40 9.05 -4.97 6.65
N SER A 41 9.93 -4.45 5.79
CA SER A 41 9.59 -3.41 4.82
C SER A 41 8.70 -3.97 3.72
N GLU A 42 9.04 -5.14 3.18
CA GLU A 42 8.24 -5.86 2.19
C GLU A 42 6.88 -6.27 2.74
N MET A 43 6.82 -6.80 3.96
CA MET A 43 5.54 -7.13 4.60
C MET A 43 4.65 -5.91 4.82
N LYS A 44 5.23 -4.75 5.13
CA LYS A 44 4.47 -3.49 5.18
C LYS A 44 3.96 -3.08 3.81
N ALA A 45 4.80 -3.16 2.78
CA ALA A 45 4.40 -2.85 1.41
C ALA A 45 3.25 -3.75 0.94
N GLU A 46 3.34 -5.05 1.20
CA GLU A 46 2.28 -6.01 0.91
C GLU A 46 1.01 -5.73 1.71
N ALA A 47 1.13 -5.40 3.00
CA ALA A 47 -0.02 -5.07 3.85
C ALA A 47 -0.78 -3.83 3.34
N ILE A 48 -0.04 -2.78 2.97
CA ILE A 48 -0.61 -1.57 2.36
C ILE A 48 -1.29 -1.91 1.04
N ARG A 49 -0.63 -2.68 0.16
CA ARG A 49 -1.19 -3.14 -1.11
C ARG A 49 -2.45 -3.97 -0.92
N ALA A 50 -2.48 -4.77 0.14
CA ALA A 50 -3.61 -5.59 0.54
C ALA A 50 -4.76 -4.78 1.18
N GLY A 51 -4.57 -3.50 1.48
CA GLY A 51 -5.59 -2.63 2.08
C GLY A 51 -5.69 -2.77 3.60
N MET A 52 -4.61 -3.14 4.28
CA MET A 52 -4.56 -3.17 5.75
C MET A 52 -4.71 -1.74 6.30
N ILE A 53 -5.70 -1.52 7.18
CA ILE A 53 -5.88 -0.24 7.88
C ILE A 53 -4.93 -0.14 9.05
N ASP A 54 -4.82 -1.22 9.83
CA ASP A 54 -4.01 -1.25 11.03
C ASP A 54 -2.70 -2.02 10.79
N LEU A 55 -1.66 -1.27 10.44
CA LEU A 55 -0.32 -1.82 10.19
C LEU A 55 0.35 -2.36 11.47
N ASP A 56 -0.11 -1.97 12.66
CA ASP A 56 0.42 -2.51 13.90
C ASP A 56 0.04 -3.99 14.09
N GLY A 57 -1.00 -4.46 13.39
CA GLY A 57 -1.35 -5.88 13.32
C GLY A 57 -0.22 -6.76 12.81
N LEU A 58 0.74 -6.22 12.03
CA LEU A 58 1.93 -6.96 11.58
C LEU A 58 2.86 -7.38 12.72
N LYS A 59 2.84 -6.66 13.86
CA LYS A 59 3.65 -7.02 15.04
C LYS A 59 3.19 -8.31 15.71
N LEU A 60 1.96 -8.74 15.42
CA LEU A 60 1.38 -9.98 15.93
C LEU A 60 1.77 -11.21 15.08
N LEU A 61 2.45 -10.99 13.96
CA LEU A 61 2.89 -12.05 13.05
C LEU A 61 4.29 -12.50 13.45
N ASP A 62 4.47 -13.82 13.44
CA ASP A 62 5.80 -14.40 13.52
C ASP A 62 6.46 -14.32 12.14
N LEU A 63 7.47 -13.45 12.02
CA LEU A 63 8.24 -13.22 10.80
C LEU A 63 9.55 -14.03 10.78
N SER A 64 9.85 -14.80 11.84
CA SER A 64 11.16 -15.45 12.01
C SER A 64 11.44 -16.56 10.99
N GLY A 65 10.38 -17.14 10.39
CA GLY A 65 10.50 -18.16 9.34
C GLY A 65 10.41 -17.62 7.91
N MET A 66 10.25 -16.30 7.72
CA MET A 66 10.10 -15.72 6.40
C MET A 66 11.45 -15.57 5.69
N LYS A 67 11.46 -15.87 4.40
CA LYS A 67 12.65 -15.81 3.55
C LYS A 67 12.43 -14.83 2.41
N LEU A 68 13.52 -14.19 2.01
CA LEU A 68 13.56 -13.37 0.81
C LEU A 68 13.90 -14.25 -0.40
N ASN A 69 13.26 -13.96 -1.52
CA ASN A 69 13.62 -14.55 -2.81
C ASN A 69 14.74 -13.74 -3.50
N ASP A 70 15.18 -14.22 -4.67
CA ASP A 70 16.25 -13.57 -5.46
C ASP A 70 15.91 -12.14 -5.92
N ARG A 71 14.62 -11.74 -5.87
CA ARG A 71 14.16 -10.38 -6.20
C ARG A 71 14.11 -9.46 -4.98
N GLY A 72 14.40 -9.98 -3.79
CA GLY A 72 14.28 -9.24 -2.54
C GLY A 72 12.84 -9.13 -2.00
N GLU A 73 11.91 -9.93 -2.51
CA GLU A 73 10.53 -10.01 -2.03
C GLU A 73 10.39 -11.14 -1.00
N VAL A 74 9.43 -11.02 -0.08
CA VAL A 74 9.17 -12.06 0.92
C VAL A 74 8.31 -13.18 0.32
N ASP A 75 8.81 -14.41 0.38
CA ASP A 75 8.07 -15.57 -0.10
C ASP A 75 6.72 -15.71 0.61
N CYS A 76 5.66 -15.94 -0.16
CA CYS A 76 4.29 -16.12 0.30
C CYS A 76 3.66 -14.92 1.06
N ALA A 77 4.23 -13.71 0.98
CA ALA A 77 3.68 -12.52 1.65
C ALA A 77 2.21 -12.25 1.25
N ALA A 78 1.90 -12.29 -0.05
CA ALA A 78 0.53 -12.10 -0.56
C ALA A 78 -0.44 -13.16 -0.03
N ALA A 79 -0.03 -14.44 -0.03
CA ALA A 79 -0.85 -15.54 0.49
C ALA A 79 -1.11 -15.38 2.00
N LEU A 80 -0.14 -14.87 2.74
CA LEU A 80 -0.31 -14.57 4.17
C LEU A 80 -1.30 -13.41 4.39
N MET A 81 -1.26 -12.36 3.57
CA MET A 81 -2.26 -11.28 3.63
C MET A 81 -3.66 -11.78 3.32
N ASP A 82 -3.83 -12.65 2.32
CA ASP A 82 -5.14 -13.22 1.98
C ASP A 82 -5.68 -14.11 3.10
N ARG A 83 -4.81 -14.87 3.77
CA ARG A 83 -5.20 -15.62 4.97
C ARG A 83 -5.61 -14.68 6.10
N LEU A 84 -4.85 -13.63 6.35
CA LEU A 84 -5.17 -12.63 7.38
C LEU A 84 -6.48 -11.91 7.11
N LYS A 85 -6.80 -11.60 5.85
CA LYS A 85 -8.09 -11.04 5.45
C LYS A 85 -9.25 -11.93 5.85
N ARG A 86 -9.09 -13.25 5.77
CA ARG A 86 -10.12 -14.22 6.16
C ARG A 86 -10.22 -14.39 7.68
N GLU A 87 -9.09 -14.50 8.38
CA GLU A 87 -9.04 -14.74 9.82
C GLU A 87 -9.35 -13.49 10.64
N LYS A 88 -8.88 -12.33 10.19
CA LYS A 88 -8.99 -11.03 10.88
C LYS A 88 -9.40 -9.93 9.90
N PRO A 89 -10.63 -9.98 9.36
CA PRO A 89 -11.09 -9.00 8.37
C PRO A 89 -11.01 -7.55 8.85
N TRP A 90 -11.18 -7.33 10.16
CA TRP A 90 -11.14 -6.01 10.80
C TRP A 90 -9.78 -5.30 10.74
N LEU A 91 -8.69 -6.01 10.44
CA LEU A 91 -7.37 -5.39 10.16
C LEU A 91 -7.34 -4.73 8.78
N PHE A 92 -8.26 -5.08 7.90
CA PHE A 92 -8.30 -4.61 6.52
C PHE A 92 -9.49 -3.68 6.32
N GLY A 93 -9.30 -2.69 5.48
CA GLY A 93 -10.38 -1.87 5.00
C GLY A 93 -11.24 -2.73 4.10
N GLY A 94 -12.44 -3.07 4.57
CA GLY A 94 -13.48 -3.56 3.67
C GLY A 94 -13.63 -2.57 2.52
N ASN A 95 -13.83 -3.07 1.31
CA ASN A 95 -14.35 -2.25 0.22
C ASN A 95 -15.56 -1.51 0.79
N SER A 96 -15.43 -0.19 0.91
CA SER A 96 -16.49 0.64 1.47
C SER A 96 -17.79 0.25 0.78
N SER A 97 -18.77 -0.28 1.52
CA SER A 97 -20.12 -0.56 1.00
C SER A 97 -20.88 0.73 0.67
N SER A 98 -20.20 1.88 0.76
CA SER A 98 -20.68 3.16 0.29
C SER A 98 -20.90 3.06 -1.21
N SER A 99 -22.15 2.85 -1.61
CA SER A 99 -22.61 3.06 -2.98
C SER A 99 -22.09 4.40 -3.44
N THR A 100 -21.28 4.43 -4.51
CA THR A 100 -20.97 5.68 -5.20
C THR A 100 -22.31 6.30 -5.57
N SER A 101 -22.67 7.42 -4.93
CA SER A 101 -23.89 8.13 -5.22
C SER A 101 -23.86 8.52 -6.69
N SER A 102 -24.54 7.76 -7.55
CA SER A 102 -24.70 8.11 -8.94
C SER A 102 -25.60 9.34 -8.96
N LEU A 103 -25.10 10.45 -9.49
CA LEU A 103 -25.93 11.63 -9.73
C LEU A 103 -27.21 11.19 -10.45
N PRO A 104 -28.41 11.58 -9.96
CA PRO A 104 -29.63 11.22 -10.65
C PRO A 104 -29.58 11.74 -12.08
N PRO A 105 -30.11 11.00 -13.06
CA PRO A 105 -30.07 11.43 -14.46
C PRO A 105 -30.72 12.82 -14.60
N PRO A 106 -30.19 13.69 -15.47
CA PRO A 106 -30.75 15.01 -15.68
C PRO A 106 -32.22 14.90 -16.08
N LYS A 107 -33.09 15.61 -15.36
CA LYS A 107 -34.53 15.62 -15.66
C LYS A 107 -34.74 16.22 -17.06
N PRO A 108 -35.56 15.61 -17.93
CA PRO A 108 -35.85 16.17 -19.25
C PRO A 108 -36.52 17.55 -19.08
N PRO A 109 -36.31 18.49 -20.03
CA PRO A 109 -36.96 19.79 -19.98
C PRO A 109 -38.48 19.60 -20.06
N ARG A 110 -39.18 19.91 -18.96
CA ARG A 110 -40.65 19.90 -18.92
C ARG A 110 -41.19 21.24 -19.44
N GLN A 111 -42.29 21.18 -20.19
CA GLN A 111 -43.02 22.39 -20.56
C GLN A 111 -43.62 23.01 -19.28
N LYS A 112 -43.48 24.33 -19.13
CA LYS A 112 -44.10 25.08 -18.03
C LYS A 112 -45.63 24.98 -18.15
N THR A 113 -46.30 24.79 -17.03
CA THR A 113 -47.77 24.89 -16.97
C THR A 113 -48.22 26.34 -17.05
N ALA A 114 -49.50 26.58 -17.37
CA ALA A 114 -50.03 27.95 -17.46
C ALA A 114 -49.88 28.76 -16.16
N MET A 115 -49.82 28.08 -15.00
CA MET A 115 -49.60 28.72 -13.69
C MET A 115 -48.14 29.10 -13.45
N GLU A 116 -47.20 28.51 -14.19
CA GLU A 116 -45.76 28.76 -14.08
C GLU A 116 -45.25 29.75 -15.14
N MET A 117 -46.14 30.24 -16.02
CA MET A 117 -45.84 31.22 -17.06
C MET A 117 -46.23 32.63 -16.61
N THR A 118 -45.41 33.60 -16.97
CA THR A 118 -45.82 35.01 -16.94
C THR A 118 -46.90 35.26 -18.00
N GLU A 119 -47.68 36.32 -17.84
CA GLU A 119 -48.79 36.60 -18.77
C GLU A 119 -48.33 36.80 -20.22
N ALA A 120 -47.16 37.42 -20.41
CA ALA A 120 -46.55 37.59 -21.73
C ALA A 120 -46.15 36.24 -22.36
N GLU A 121 -45.53 35.35 -21.58
CA GLU A 121 -45.15 34.00 -22.03
C GLU A 121 -46.39 33.16 -22.36
N TYR A 122 -47.44 33.25 -21.55
CA TYR A 122 -48.68 32.51 -21.78
C TYR A 122 -49.38 32.95 -23.07
N ARG A 123 -49.46 34.26 -23.35
CA ARG A 123 -50.05 34.77 -24.59
C ARG A 123 -49.26 34.30 -25.82
N ALA A 124 -47.92 34.31 -25.75
CA ALA A 124 -47.06 33.81 -26.82
C ALA A 124 -47.24 32.31 -27.06
N ALA A 125 -47.23 31.49 -26.00
CA ALA A 125 -47.45 30.05 -26.09
C ALA A 125 -48.83 29.69 -26.66
N ARG A 126 -49.87 30.44 -26.26
CA ARG A 126 -51.23 30.27 -26.79
C ARG A 126 -51.32 30.64 -28.27
N ALA A 127 -50.68 31.72 -28.70
CA ALA A 127 -50.64 32.12 -30.10
C ALA A 127 -49.92 31.08 -30.98
N GLU A 128 -48.82 30.52 -30.49
CA GLU A 128 -48.07 29.45 -31.16
C GLU A 128 -48.92 28.18 -31.34
N LEU A 129 -49.68 27.77 -30.31
CA LEU A 129 -50.59 26.62 -30.40
C LEU A 129 -51.70 26.82 -31.43
N LEU A 130 -52.25 28.03 -31.52
CA LEU A 130 -53.26 28.35 -32.52
C LEU A 130 -52.69 28.36 -33.94
N LYS A 131 -51.44 28.85 -34.10
CA LYS A 131 -50.74 28.87 -35.39
C LYS A 131 -50.37 27.48 -35.92
N ARG A 132 -50.18 26.49 -35.03
CA ARG A 132 -49.89 25.09 -35.41
C ARG A 132 -51.13 24.26 -35.74
N ARG A 133 -52.33 24.78 -35.44
CA ARG A 133 -53.61 24.06 -35.61
C ARG A 133 -54.34 24.40 -36.92
N PHE A 134 -53.80 25.34 -37.69
CA PHE A 134 -54.19 25.70 -39.04
C PHE A 134 -52.97 25.58 -39.95
#